data_AF-A0A932GMK8-F1
#
_entry.id   AF-A0A932GMK8-F1
#
_cell.length_a   1.000
_cell.length_b   1.000
_cell.length_c   1.000
_cell.angle_alpha   90.00
_cell.angle_beta   90.00
_cell.angle_gamma   90.00
#
_symmetry.space_group_name_H-M   'P 1'
#
loop_
_entity.id
_entity.type
_entity.pdbx_description
1 polymer ?
#
loop_
_entity_poly.entity_id
_entity_poly.type
_entity_poly.pdbx_seq_one_letter_code
_entity_poly.pdbx_strand_id
1 'polypeptide(L)' 'MVKVHAQQVGPEKALVDREELQHLIDVARKVEEVELIELQDDLPTEGLMRLVQEGGSFEFLEDSREDIYTLSDLKVRYR' A
#
# COMPACT_ATOMS: atom_id res chain seq x y z
N MET A 1 -6.07 -11.11 25.24
CA MET A 1 -6.60 -9.99 24.44
C MET A 1 -6.65 -10.48 23.00
N VAL A 2 -7.81 -10.48 22.35
CA VAL A 2 -7.98 -10.99 20.98
C VAL A 2 -8.06 -9.78 20.05
N LYS A 3 -7.17 -9.71 19.05
CA LYS A 3 -7.18 -8.66 18.03
C LYS A 3 -8.02 -9.15 16.86
N VAL A 4 -9.06 -8.39 16.52
CA VAL A 4 -9.90 -8.65 15.35
C VAL A 4 -9.56 -7.60 14.30
N HIS A 5 -9.07 -8.04 13.15
CA HIS A 5 -8.81 -7.18 12.00
C HIS A 5 -10.01 -7.28 11.06
N ALA A 6 -10.62 -6.14 10.74
CA ALA A 6 -11.76 -6.05 9.85
C ALA A 6 -11.50 -4.97 8.79
N GLN A 7 -11.78 -5.29 7.54
CA GLN A 7 -11.69 -4.37 6.42
C GLN A 7 -13.04 -4.33 5.70
N GLN A 8 -13.56 -3.14 5.43
CA GLN A 8 -14.81 -2.96 4.71
C GLN A 8 -14.54 -2.98 3.22
N VAL A 9 -15.03 -4.01 2.53
CA VAL A 9 -15.03 -4.06 1.07
C VAL A 9 -16.22 -3.26 0.53
N GLY A 10 -16.00 -2.49 -0.55
CA GLY A 10 -17.06 -1.70 -1.18
C GLY A 10 -18.20 -2.56 -1.75
N PRO A 11 -19.36 -1.97 -2.06
CA PRO A 11 -20.56 -2.71 -2.49
C PRO A 11 -20.39 -3.49 -3.80
N GLU A 12 -19.41 -3.13 -4.62
CA GLU A 12 -19.11 -3.79 -5.91
C GLU A 12 -17.90 -4.74 -5.82
N LYS A 13 -17.42 -5.04 -4.60
CA LYS A 13 -16.25 -5.90 -4.39
C LYS A 13 -16.63 -7.12 -3.56
N ALA A 14 -16.16 -8.29 -3.97
CA ALA A 14 -16.30 -9.54 -3.24
C ALA A 14 -14.96 -9.94 -2.62
N LEU A 15 -15.03 -10.49 -1.41
CA LEU A 15 -13.92 -11.25 -0.81
C LEU A 15 -14.02 -12.69 -1.31
N VAL A 16 -12.95 -13.17 -1.94
CA VAL A 16 -12.83 -14.53 -2.44
C VAL A 16 -11.50 -15.12 -1.98
N ASP A 17 -11.45 -16.44 -1.84
CA ASP A 17 -10.19 -17.12 -1.60
C ASP A 17 -9.25 -16.96 -2.81
N ARG A 18 -7.93 -16.94 -2.57
CA ARG A 18 -6.94 -16.76 -3.63
C ARG A 18 -6.94 -17.92 -4.61
N GLU A 19 -7.07 -19.16 -4.14
CA GLU A 19 -7.12 -20.34 -5.00
C GLU A 19 -8.39 -20.32 -5.86
N GLU A 20 -9.50 -19.90 -5.26
CA GLU A 20 -10.79 -19.76 -5.95
C GLU A 20 -10.73 -18.66 -7.02
N LEU A 21 -10.15 -17.49 -6.72
CA LEU A 21 -9.94 -16.42 -7.68
C LEU A 21 -9.11 -16.88 -8.87
N GLN A 22 -8.01 -17.60 -8.62
CA GLN A 22 -7.14 -18.11 -9.67
C GLN A 22 -7.91 -19.09 -10.58
N HIS A 23 -8.70 -19.98 -10.00
CA HIS A 23 -9.52 -20.91 -10.75
C HIS A 23 -10.53 -20.20 -11.67
N LEU A 24 -11.21 -19.16 -11.15
CA LEU A 24 -12.17 -18.38 -11.94
C LEU A 24 -11.51 -17.67 -13.13
N ILE A 25 -10.31 -17.09 -12.92
CA ILE A 25 -9.53 -16.47 -13.99
C ILE A 25 -9.15 -17.49 -15.06
N ASP A 26 -8.70 -18.68 -14.66
CA ASP A 26 -8.31 -19.74 -15.58
C ASP A 26 -9.48 -20.28 -16.41
N VAL A 27 -10.69 -20.29 -15.82
CA VAL A 27 -11.92 -20.63 -16.54
C VAL A 27 -12.29 -19.54 -17.55
N ALA A 28 -12.27 -18.27 -17.14
CA ALA A 28 -12.62 -17.14 -18.00
C ALA A 28 -11.67 -17.02 -19.21
N ARG A 29 -10.36 -17.23 -19.00
CA ARG A 29 -9.33 -17.21 -20.06
C ARG A 29 -9.53 -18.24 -21.18
N LYS A 30 -10.37 -19.26 -20.98
CA LYS A 30 -10.69 -20.25 -22.02
C LYS A 30 -11.71 -19.73 -23.03
N VAL A 31 -12.47 -18.70 -22.66
CA VAL A 31 -13.60 -18.19 -23.45
C VAL A 31 -13.27 -16.82 -24.02
N GLU A 32 -12.52 -15.99 -23.30
CA GLU A 32 -12.15 -14.64 -23.69
C GLU A 32 -10.74 -14.25 -23.22
N GLU A 33 -10.22 -13.16 -23.77
CA GLU A 33 -8.95 -12.58 -23.31
C GLU A 33 -9.19 -11.84 -21.98
N VAL A 34 -8.49 -12.28 -20.92
CA VAL A 34 -8.63 -11.74 -19.57
C VAL A 34 -7.29 -11.17 -19.10
N GLU A 35 -7.25 -9.85 -18.93
CA GLU A 35 -6.15 -9.14 -18.30
C GLU A 35 -6.36 -9.09 -16.78
N LEU A 36 -5.39 -9.58 -16.02
CA LEU A 36 -5.37 -9.46 -14.56
C LEU A 36 -4.48 -8.26 -14.19
N ILE A 37 -5.08 -7.23 -13.61
CA ILE A 37 -4.35 -6.07 -13.10
C ILE A 37 -4.20 -6.24 -11.59
N GLU A 38 -2.99 -6.60 -11.17
CA GLU A 38 -2.63 -6.61 -9.76
C GLU A 38 -2.32 -5.18 -9.32
N LEU A 39 -3.24 -4.57 -8.58
CA LEU A 39 -2.98 -3.31 -7.91
C LEU A 39 -2.12 -3.61 -6.68
N GLN A 40 -0.83 -3.37 -6.81
CA GLN A 40 0.05 -3.24 -5.66
C GLN A 40 -0.24 -1.85 -5.09
N ASP A 41 -1.01 -1.78 -4.01
CA ASP A 41 -1.10 -0.54 -3.25
C ASP A 41 0.34 -0.13 -2.86
N ASP A 42 0.69 1.15 -3.07
CA ASP A 42 1.90 1.73 -2.48
C ASP A 42 1.98 1.35 -1.00
N LEU A 43 3.20 1.27 -0.45
CA LEU A 43 3.47 0.87 0.94
C LEU A 43 2.33 1.32 1.86
N PRO A 44 1.47 0.39 2.32
CA PRO A 44 0.24 0.78 3.00
C PRO A 44 0.60 1.61 4.21
N THR A 45 -0.19 2.64 4.52
CA THR A 45 0.09 3.56 5.64
C THR A 45 0.41 2.82 6.93
N GLU A 46 -0.26 1.69 7.19
CA GLU A 46 0.03 0.82 8.33
C GLU A 46 1.44 0.18 8.25
N GLY A 47 1.87 -0.25 7.07
CA GLY A 47 3.23 -0.74 6.82
C GLY A 47 4.30 0.33 7.04
N LEU A 48 4.05 1.55 6.58
CA LEU A 48 4.91 2.71 6.86
C LEU A 48 4.96 3.03 8.35
N MET A 49 3.81 3.01 9.04
CA MET A 49 3.75 3.25 10.48
C MET A 49 4.51 2.19 11.28
N ARG A 50 4.44 0.90 10.90
CA ARG A 50 5.24 -0.15 11.54
C ARG A 50 6.73 0.03 11.29
N LEU A 51 7.13 0.42 10.06
CA LEU A 51 8.54 0.72 9.76
C LEU A 51 9.07 1.89 10.61
N VAL A 52 8.27 2.93 10.82
CA VAL A 52 8.58 4.04 11.75
C VAL A 52 8.71 3.54 13.19
N GLN A 53 7.77 2.71 13.66
CA GLN A 53 7.72 2.26 15.05
C GLN A 53 8.79 1.23 15.41
N GLU A 54 9.13 0.32 14.49
CA GLU A 54 9.95 -0.87 14.79
C GLU A 54 11.35 -0.78 14.20
N GLY A 55 11.56 -0.03 13.11
CA GLY A 55 12.77 -0.15 12.29
C GLY A 55 13.80 0.95 12.46
N GLY A 56 13.47 2.07 13.12
CA GLY A 56 14.34 3.26 13.17
C GLY A 56 14.67 3.83 11.78
N SER A 57 14.01 3.33 10.72
CA SER A 57 14.37 3.61 9.32
C SER A 57 14.16 5.07 8.93
N PHE A 58 13.53 5.86 9.80
CA PHE A 58 13.24 7.27 9.63
C PHE A 58 13.95 8.16 10.66
N GLU A 59 14.84 7.61 11.51
CA GLU A 59 15.62 8.39 12.49
C GLU A 59 16.47 9.48 11.81
N PHE A 60 16.89 9.26 10.56
CA PHE A 60 17.61 10.25 9.77
C PHE A 60 16.81 11.56 9.59
N LEU A 61 15.47 11.51 9.56
CA LEU A 61 14.62 12.69 9.46
C LEU A 61 14.74 13.62 10.69
N GLU A 62 15.17 13.08 11.83
CA GLU A 62 15.36 13.82 13.08
C GLU A 62 16.84 14.20 13.31
N ASP A 63 17.76 13.70 12.48
CA ASP A 63 19.19 14.01 12.61
C ASP A 63 19.53 15.34 11.95
N SER A 64 19.77 16.36 12.78
CA SER A 64 20.22 17.69 12.34
C SER A 64 21.55 17.73 11.57
N ARG A 65 22.30 16.62 11.53
CA ARG A 65 23.52 16.49 10.71
C ARG A 65 23.20 16.05 9.28
N GLU A 66 22.02 15.49 9.05
CA GLU A 66 21.54 15.13 7.73
C GLU A 66 20.96 16.38 7.07
N ASP A 67 21.49 16.75 5.90
CA ASP A 67 21.12 17.95 5.14
C ASP A 67 19.82 17.72 4.36
N ILE A 68 18.73 17.51 5.10
CA ILE A 68 17.44 17.14 4.53
C ILE A 68 16.70 18.39 4.08
N TYR A 69 16.32 18.41 2.79
CA TYR A 69 15.57 19.50 2.21
C TYR A 69 14.27 19.77 2.97
N THR A 70 14.12 21.01 3.41
CA THR A 70 12.95 21.54 4.09
C THR A 70 12.11 22.41 3.15
N LEU A 71 10.92 22.83 3.61
CA LEU A 71 10.10 23.82 2.89
C LEU A 71 10.81 25.18 2.72
N SER A 72 11.86 25.43 3.51
CA SER A 72 12.74 26.59 3.37
C SER A 72 13.56 26.55 2.08
N ASP A 73 13.89 25.34 1.60
CA ASP A 73 14.80 25.11 0.47
C ASP A 73 14.09 25.18 -0.88
N LEU A 74 12.76 25.27 -0.87
CA LEU A 74 11.95 25.54 -2.05
C LEU A 74 12.29 26.93 -2.61
N LYS A 75 13.08 26.93 -3.69
CA LYS A 75 13.48 28.13 -4.45
C LYS A 75 12.30 28.90 -5.04
N VAL A 76 11.12 28.28 -5.14
CA VAL A 76 9.92 28.88 -5.69
C VAL A 76 8.76 28.64 -4.73
N ARG A 77 8.18 29.74 -4.21
CA ARG A 77 6.94 29.71 -3.44
C ARG A 77 5.81 30.15 -4.36
N TYR A 78 4.92 29.24 -4.71
CA TYR A 78 3.70 29.57 -5.44
C TYR A 78 2.71 30.23 -4.46
N ARG A 79 2.14 31.36 -4.87
CA ARG A 79 1.11 32.12 -4.14
C ARG A 79 -0.27 31.82 -4.72
#